data_AF-A0A0Q4XLI6-F1
#
_entry.id   AF-A0A0Q4XLI6-F1
#
_cell.length_a   1.000
_cell.length_b   1.000
_cell.length_c   1.000
_cell.angle_alpha   90.00
_cell.angle_beta   90.00
_cell.angle_gamma   90.00
#
_symmetry.space_group_name_H-M   'P 1'
#
loop_
_entity.id
_entity.type
_entity.pdbx_description
1 polymer ?
#
loop_
_entity_poly.entity_id
_entity_poly.type
_entity_poly.pdbx_seq_one_letter_code
_entity_poly.pdbx_strand_id
1 'polypeptide(L)'
;MRLVALDPADAAHAPQAVRDWLRHVEALQRRGVLHWTTMGRYAHFANQRHAVEWGTDPDPLVPRTDVLQASHPRSLAHFAWLLPVARYAEPHVLEGIAQVARDGGFWRVVAGPGTRLRLQLPMQPGAGAAVQPPAQ
;
A
#
# COMPACT_ATOMS: atom_id res chain seq x y z
N MET A 1 -1.28 -3.31 12.91
CA MET A 1 -0.74 -2.17 13.67
C MET A 1 -0.91 -2.49 15.16
N ARG A 2 0.05 -2.15 16.02
CA ARG A 2 -0.03 -2.41 17.48
C ARG A 2 0.18 -1.10 18.24
N LEU A 3 -0.78 -0.74 19.08
CA LEU A 3 -0.61 0.35 20.05
C LEU A 3 0.16 -0.18 21.26
N VAL A 4 1.12 0.58 21.74
CA VAL A 4 1.83 0.31 22.99
C VAL A 4 1.70 1.55 23.86
N ALA A 5 0.94 1.44 24.94
CA ALA A 5 0.87 2.44 25.99
C ALA A 5 1.81 2.00 27.12
N LEU A 6 2.61 2.93 27.62
CA LEU A 6 3.58 2.68 28.67
C LEU A 6 3.40 3.77 29.71
N ASP A 7 2.88 3.42 30.87
CA ASP A 7 2.73 4.35 31.99
C ASP A 7 4.08 4.52 32.72
N PRO A 8 4.47 5.75 33.11
CA PRO A 8 5.73 5.99 33.81
C PRO A 8 5.87 5.20 35.12
N ALA A 9 4.78 4.99 35.85
CA ALA A 9 4.81 4.22 37.10
C ALA A 9 5.11 2.75 36.80
N ASP A 10 4.43 2.14 35.83
CA ASP A 10 4.65 0.73 35.46
C ASP A 10 6.07 0.49 34.92
N ALA A 11 6.60 1.46 34.16
CA ALA A 11 7.96 1.39 33.61
C ALA A 11 9.05 1.38 34.70
N ALA A 12 8.81 2.11 35.80
CA ALA A 12 9.74 2.19 36.93
C ALA A 12 9.85 0.86 37.70
N HIS A 13 8.77 0.05 37.71
CA HIS A 13 8.74 -1.22 38.41
C HIS A 13 9.39 -2.37 37.62
N ALA A 14 9.52 -2.25 36.29
CA ALA A 14 10.11 -3.28 35.43
C ALA A 14 11.18 -2.74 34.47
N PRO A 15 12.23 -2.07 34.97
CA PRO A 15 13.18 -1.35 34.13
C PRO A 15 13.99 -2.26 33.20
N GLN A 16 14.24 -3.52 33.59
CA GLN A 16 14.95 -4.50 32.75
C GLN A 16 14.09 -4.96 31.57
N ALA A 17 12.80 -5.27 31.80
CA ALA A 17 11.89 -5.68 30.74
C ALA A 17 11.69 -4.58 29.70
N VAL A 18 11.59 -3.32 30.14
CA VAL A 18 11.51 -2.15 29.25
C VAL A 18 12.80 -2.04 28.41
N ARG A 19 13.98 -2.19 29.01
CA ARG A 19 15.25 -2.17 28.26
C ARG A 19 15.34 -3.30 27.23
N ASP A 20 14.95 -4.51 27.59
CA ASP A 20 15.00 -5.67 26.70
C ASP A 20 14.04 -5.50 25.52
N TRP A 21 12.84 -4.99 25.79
CA TRP A 21 11.88 -4.63 24.75
C TRP A 21 12.42 -3.53 23.83
N LEU A 22 12.99 -2.45 24.36
CA LEU A 22 13.60 -1.38 23.56
C LEU A 22 14.72 -1.91 22.65
N ARG A 23 15.60 -2.77 23.16
CA ARG A 23 16.66 -3.43 22.36
C ARG A 23 16.09 -4.28 21.22
N HIS A 24 15.01 -5.02 21.50
CA HIS A 24 14.33 -5.82 20.49
C HIS A 24 13.70 -4.93 19.41
N VAL A 25 13.00 -3.86 19.81
CA VAL A 25 12.37 -2.93 18.87
C VAL A 25 13.41 -2.20 18.01
N GLU A 26 14.54 -1.81 18.59
CA GLU A 26 15.66 -1.23 17.84
C GLU A 26 16.22 -2.22 16.79
N ALA A 27 16.34 -3.51 17.13
CA ALA A 27 16.74 -4.53 16.17
C ALA A 27 15.73 -4.68 15.01
N LEU A 28 14.43 -4.60 15.29
CA LEU A 28 13.37 -4.61 14.27
C LEU A 28 13.40 -3.35 13.40
N GLN A 29 13.65 -2.19 14.00
CA GLN A 29 13.76 -0.92 13.27
C GLN A 29 14.98 -0.92 12.34
N ARG A 30 16.14 -1.42 12.81
CA ARG A 30 17.35 -1.58 11.97
C ARG A 30 17.14 -2.52 10.79
N ARG A 31 16.26 -3.50 10.92
CA ARG A 31 15.86 -4.42 9.83
C ARG A 31 14.82 -3.82 8.88
N GLY A 32 14.32 -2.62 9.14
CA GLY A 32 13.30 -1.95 8.32
C GLY A 32 11.89 -2.54 8.44
N VAL A 33 11.66 -3.48 9.35
CA VAL A 33 10.37 -4.17 9.51
C VAL A 33 9.44 -3.47 10.51
N LEU A 34 9.96 -2.51 11.28
CA LEU A 34 9.19 -1.71 12.23
C LEU A 34 9.42 -0.22 12.00
N HIS A 35 8.31 0.53 11.96
CA HIS A 35 8.31 1.98 11.85
C HIS A 35 7.50 2.58 13.00
N TRP A 36 8.09 3.54 13.72
CA TRP A 36 7.41 4.27 14.78
C TRP A 36 6.49 5.35 14.20
N THR A 37 5.28 5.45 14.76
CA THR A 37 4.36 6.55 14.48
C THR A 37 3.58 6.92 15.74
N THR A 38 3.13 8.17 15.80
CA THR A 38 2.23 8.65 16.84
C THR A 38 0.77 8.37 16.45
N MET A 39 -0.12 8.25 17.42
CA MET A 39 -1.56 8.20 17.16
C MET A 39 -2.05 9.39 16.31
N GLY A 40 -1.58 10.61 16.60
CA GLY A 40 -1.98 11.81 15.84
C GLY A 40 -1.60 11.74 14.36
N ARG A 41 -0.34 11.38 14.05
CA ARG A 41 0.11 11.16 12.66
C ARG A 41 -0.69 10.06 11.96
N TYR A 42 -1.00 8.97 12.66
CA TYR A 42 -1.82 7.90 12.10
C TYR A 42 -3.25 8.36 11.81
N ALA A 43 -3.92 9.00 12.77
CA ALA A 43 -5.28 9.52 12.60
C ALA A 43 -5.35 10.54 11.45
N HIS A 44 -4.33 11.40 11.33
CA HIS A 44 -4.22 12.32 10.22
C HIS A 44 -4.13 11.60 8.87
N PHE A 45 -3.26 10.59 8.75
CA PHE A 45 -3.14 9.77 7.54
C PHE A 45 -4.46 9.03 7.22
N ALA A 46 -5.10 8.43 8.23
CA ALA A 46 -6.37 7.73 8.05
C ALA A 46 -7.46 8.67 7.51
N ASN A 47 -7.57 9.87 8.07
CA ASN A 47 -8.52 10.88 7.59
C ASN A 47 -8.22 11.35 6.16
N GLN A 48 -6.95 11.52 5.81
CA GLN A 48 -6.58 11.86 4.42
C GLN A 48 -6.91 10.72 3.45
N ARG A 49 -6.67 9.47 3.85
CA ARG A 49 -6.98 8.29 3.03
C ARG A 49 -8.46 8.21 2.67
N HIS A 50 -9.35 8.62 3.57
CA HIS A 50 -10.79 8.62 3.32
C HIS A 50 -11.20 9.59 2.20
N ALA A 51 -10.39 10.63 1.94
CA ALA A 51 -10.61 11.57 0.86
C ALA A 51 -9.98 11.13 -0.47
N VAL A 52 -9.34 9.95 -0.52
CA VAL A 52 -8.83 9.37 -1.77
C VAL A 52 -9.95 8.62 -2.47
N GLU A 53 -10.38 9.14 -3.60
CA GLU A 53 -11.27 8.43 -4.51
C GLU A 53 -10.42 7.61 -5.47
N TRP A 54 -10.68 6.30 -5.58
CA TRP A 54 -9.96 5.45 -6.51
C TRP A 54 -10.84 4.31 -7.01
N GLY A 55 -10.53 3.83 -8.21
CA GLY A 55 -11.24 2.76 -8.88
C GLY A 55 -10.35 2.05 -9.90
N THR A 56 -10.86 0.94 -10.43
CA THR A 56 -10.19 0.20 -11.50
C THR A 56 -11.26 -0.30 -12.46
N ASP A 57 -11.15 0.13 -13.71
CA ASP A 57 -12.12 -0.17 -14.76
C ASP A 57 -11.38 -0.76 -15.98
N PRO A 58 -12.03 -1.63 -16.78
CA PRO A 58 -11.44 -2.11 -18.03
C PRO A 58 -11.07 -0.93 -18.96
N ASP A 59 -9.92 -1.03 -19.63
CA ASP A 59 -9.53 -0.08 -20.65
C ASP A 59 -10.39 -0.30 -21.92
N PRO A 60 -11.18 0.71 -22.36
CA PRO A 60 -12.03 0.55 -23.54
C PRO A 60 -11.23 0.48 -24.85
N LEU A 61 -9.96 0.88 -24.86
CA LEU A 61 -9.11 0.94 -26.05
C LEU A 61 -8.14 -0.24 -26.13
N VAL A 62 -7.79 -0.84 -25.00
CA VAL A 62 -6.76 -1.88 -24.93
C VAL A 62 -7.33 -3.16 -24.29
N PRO A 63 -7.47 -4.27 -25.05
CA PRO A 63 -8.01 -5.51 -24.50
C PRO A 63 -7.09 -6.08 -23.41
N ARG A 64 -7.70 -6.74 -22.41
CA ARG A 64 -7.00 -7.34 -21.25
C ARG A 64 -6.11 -6.35 -20.51
N THR A 65 -6.58 -5.12 -20.39
CA THR A 65 -5.93 -4.07 -19.63
C THR A 65 -6.99 -3.40 -18.78
N ASP A 66 -6.68 -3.19 -17.51
CA ASP A 66 -7.48 -2.33 -16.64
C ASP A 66 -6.78 -0.96 -16.51
N VAL A 67 -7.52 0.08 -16.17
CA VAL A 67 -6.99 1.40 -15.81
C VAL A 67 -7.34 1.67 -14.36
N LEU A 68 -6.32 1.86 -13.53
CA LEU A 68 -6.51 2.40 -12.18
C LEU A 68 -6.54 3.93 -12.28
N GLN A 69 -7.55 4.51 -11.66
CA GLN A 69 -7.68 5.96 -11.50
C GLN A 69 -7.75 6.28 -10.02
N ALA A 70 -7.00 7.28 -9.60
CA ALA A 70 -7.04 7.79 -8.24
C ALA A 70 -7.00 9.31 -8.22
N SER A 71 -7.71 9.91 -7.28
CA SER A 71 -7.71 11.35 -7.06
C SER A 71 -7.81 11.69 -5.57
N HIS A 72 -7.31 12.87 -5.20
CA HIS A 72 -7.43 13.39 -3.84
C HIS A 72 -7.46 14.92 -3.88
N PRO A 73 -8.26 15.59 -3.02
CA PRO A 73 -8.48 17.04 -3.11
C PRO A 73 -7.24 17.90 -2.88
N ARG A 74 -6.20 17.37 -2.21
CA ARG A 74 -4.95 18.10 -1.92
C ARG A 74 -3.72 17.47 -2.56
N SER A 75 -3.36 16.26 -2.15
CA SER A 75 -2.33 15.48 -2.84
C SER A 75 -2.46 13.99 -2.58
N LEU A 76 -2.05 13.18 -3.55
CA LEU A 76 -1.86 11.74 -3.47
C LEU A 76 -0.49 11.33 -2.91
N ALA A 77 0.37 12.28 -2.53
CA ALA A 77 1.70 11.96 -2.00
C ALA A 77 1.61 10.96 -0.85
N HIS A 78 2.46 9.92 -0.90
CA HIS A 78 2.58 8.85 0.10
C HIS A 78 1.42 7.85 0.14
N PHE A 79 0.40 7.96 -0.72
CA PHE A 79 -0.56 6.89 -0.91
C PHE A 79 0.01 5.80 -1.81
N ALA A 80 -0.39 4.56 -1.54
CA ALA A 80 0.09 3.42 -2.29
C ALA A 80 -1.02 2.40 -2.55
N TRP A 81 -0.89 1.72 -3.70
CA TRP A 81 -1.72 0.60 -4.11
C TRP A 81 -0.85 -0.65 -4.23
N LEU A 82 -1.40 -1.79 -3.79
CA LEU A 82 -0.79 -3.10 -3.94
C LEU A 82 -1.59 -3.87 -4.98
N LEU A 83 -0.95 -4.14 -6.12
CA LEU A 83 -1.58 -4.80 -7.26
C LEU A 83 -1.02 -6.22 -7.38
N PRO A 84 -1.85 -7.27 -7.37
CA PRO A 84 -1.36 -8.65 -7.40
C PRO A 84 -0.60 -8.96 -8.70
N VAL A 85 0.65 -9.43 -8.60
CA VAL A 85 1.46 -9.82 -9.78
C VAL A 85 0.87 -11.02 -10.52
N ALA A 86 0.02 -11.81 -9.84
CA ALA A 86 -0.71 -12.92 -10.44
C ALA A 86 -1.79 -12.48 -11.43
N ARG A 87 -2.33 -11.25 -11.25
CA ARG A 87 -3.37 -10.68 -12.13
C ARG A 87 -2.77 -9.72 -13.15
N TYR A 88 -1.80 -8.91 -12.74
CA TYR A 88 -1.27 -7.82 -13.55
C TYR A 88 0.21 -8.00 -13.88
N ALA A 89 0.58 -7.67 -15.12
CA ALA A 89 1.94 -7.33 -15.50
C ALA A 89 2.35 -6.00 -14.85
N GLU A 90 3.57 -5.54 -15.14
CA GLU A 90 4.09 -4.31 -14.55
C GLU A 90 3.18 -3.10 -14.89
N PRO A 91 2.68 -2.36 -13.88
CA PRO A 91 1.88 -1.16 -14.11
C PRO A 91 2.66 -0.05 -14.82
N HIS A 92 2.00 0.64 -15.75
CA HIS A 92 2.57 1.81 -16.43
C HIS A 92 1.85 3.09 -16.00
N VAL A 93 2.61 4.13 -15.65
CA VAL A 93 2.03 5.43 -15.28
C VAL A 93 1.59 6.17 -16.53
N LEU A 94 0.30 6.51 -16.62
CA LEU A 94 -0.29 7.28 -17.71
C LEU A 94 -0.41 8.77 -17.36
N GLU A 95 -0.75 9.08 -16.10
CA GLU A 95 -0.92 10.44 -15.60
C GLU A 95 -0.41 10.51 -14.16
N GLY A 96 0.26 11.62 -13.81
CA GLY A 96 0.76 11.87 -12.46
C GLY A 96 2.17 11.31 -12.24
N ILE A 97 2.56 11.26 -10.97
CA ILE A 97 3.89 10.79 -10.54
C ILE A 97 3.69 9.59 -9.64
N ALA A 98 4.33 8.47 -9.96
CA ALA A 98 4.38 7.31 -9.08
C ALA A 98 5.66 6.51 -9.26
N GLN A 99 6.06 5.83 -8.19
CA GLN A 99 7.11 4.83 -8.20
C GLN A 99 6.46 3.45 -8.19
N VAL A 100 6.81 2.61 -9.16
CA VAL A 100 6.35 1.22 -9.24
C VAL A 100 7.52 0.33 -8.85
N ALA A 101 7.32 -0.53 -7.85
CA ALA A 101 8.33 -1.48 -7.43
C ALA A 101 7.68 -2.82 -7.11
N ARG A 102 8.37 -3.92 -7.40
CA ARG A 102 7.92 -5.25 -6.98
C ARG A 102 8.20 -5.45 -5.49
N ASP A 103 7.19 -5.92 -4.77
CA ASP A 103 7.25 -6.23 -3.35
C ASP A 103 6.59 -7.61 -3.12
N GLY A 104 7.38 -8.66 -3.24
CA GLY A 104 6.92 -10.05 -3.19
C GLY A 104 5.89 -10.39 -4.28
N GLY A 105 4.68 -10.73 -3.86
CA GLY A 105 3.54 -11.07 -4.72
C GLY A 105 2.76 -9.86 -5.25
N PHE A 106 3.25 -8.65 -5.03
CA PHE A 106 2.55 -7.42 -5.41
C PHE A 106 3.46 -6.46 -6.19
N TRP A 107 2.87 -5.70 -7.09
CA TRP A 107 3.40 -4.41 -7.51
C TRP A 107 2.94 -3.36 -6.49
N ARG A 108 3.91 -2.76 -5.80
CA ARG A 108 3.68 -1.63 -4.92
C ARG A 108 3.84 -0.35 -5.73
N VAL A 109 2.74 0.36 -5.92
CA VAL A 109 2.73 1.65 -6.60
C VAL A 109 2.58 2.74 -5.56
N VAL A 110 3.60 3.59 -5.41
CA VAL A 110 3.61 4.70 -4.46
C VAL A 110 3.45 6.01 -5.22
N ALA A 111 2.36 6.73 -4.97
CA ALA A 111 2.12 8.05 -5.57
C ALA A 111 3.11 9.09 -5.02
N GLY A 112 3.62 9.89 -5.94
CA GLY A 112 4.32 11.14 -5.66
C GLY A 112 3.35 12.31 -5.48
N PRO A 113 3.86 13.55 -5.43
CA PRO A 113 3.02 14.74 -5.35
C PRO A 113 2.13 14.88 -6.60
N GLY A 114 0.95 15.46 -6.41
CA GLY A 114 -0.10 15.58 -7.43
C GLY A 114 -1.48 15.23 -6.86
N THR A 115 -2.56 15.62 -7.55
CA THR A 115 -3.95 15.38 -7.12
C THR A 115 -4.62 14.23 -7.87
N ARG A 116 -4.00 13.74 -8.93
CA ARG A 116 -4.51 12.66 -9.78
C ARG A 116 -3.38 11.69 -10.13
N LEU A 117 -3.74 10.43 -10.27
CA LEU A 117 -2.87 9.36 -10.75
C LEU A 117 -3.69 8.45 -11.66
N ARG A 118 -3.16 8.13 -12.83
CA ARG A 118 -3.70 7.08 -13.69
C ARG A 118 -2.62 6.07 -14.04
N LEU A 119 -2.96 4.79 -13.92
CA LEU A 119 -2.08 3.68 -14.25
C LEU A 119 -2.77 2.77 -15.26
N GLN A 120 -2.02 2.35 -16.27
CA GLN A 120 -2.39 1.22 -17.11
C GLN A 120 -1.94 -0.07 -16.42
N LEU A 121 -2.84 -1.04 -16.33
CA LEU A 121 -2.63 -2.32 -15.67
C LEU A 121 -2.83 -3.47 -16.67
N PRO A 122 -1.80 -3.82 -17.46
CA PRO A 122 -1.91 -4.95 -18.38
C PRO A 122 -2.12 -6.24 -17.59
N MET A 123 -3.05 -7.10 -18.00
CA MET A 123 -3.31 -8.35 -17.30
C MET A 123 -2.31 -9.43 -17.71
N GLN A 124 -1.96 -10.33 -16.78
CA GLN A 124 -1.14 -11.50 -17.09
C GLN A 124 -1.86 -12.41 -18.10
N PRO A 125 -1.15 -12.97 -19.09
CA PRO A 125 -1.70 -13.99 -19.96
C PRO A 125 -2.02 -15.24 -19.11
N GLY A 126 -3.32 -15.51 -18.89
CA GLY A 126 -3.81 -16.63 -18.08
C GLY A 126 -4.73 -16.24 -16.92
N ALA A 127 -4.78 -14.96 -16.53
CA ALA A 127 -5.63 -14.47 -15.42
C ALA A 127 -7.16 -14.51 -15.72
N GLY A 128 -7.58 -15.04 -16.88
CA GLY A 128 -8.97 -15.19 -17.31
C GLY A 128 -9.33 -16.55 -17.90
N ALA A 129 -8.48 -17.58 -17.73
CA ALA A 129 -8.74 -18.93 -18.23
C ALA A 129 -9.06 -19.90 -17.08
N ALA A 130 -10.19 -19.70 -16.41
CA ALA A 130 -10.78 -20.71 -15.53
C ALA A 130 -12.31 -20.69 -15.65
N VAL A 131 -12.88 -21.87 -15.88
CA VAL A 131 -14.29 -22.23 -16.10
C VAL A 131 -14.79 -22.09 -17.54
N GLN A 132 -14.41 -23.05 -18.39
CA GLN A 132 -15.36 -23.61 -19.36
C GLN A 132 -16.06 -24.80 -18.69
N PRO A 133 -17.40 -24.84 -18.58
CA PRO A 133 -18.09 -26.08 -18.24
C PRO A 133 -17.90 -27.09 -19.39
N PRO A 134 -17.79 -28.39 -19.10
CA PRO A 134 -17.71 -29.41 -20.14
C PRO A 134 -18.98 -29.37 -21.01
N ALA A 135 -18.77 -29.42 -22.32
CA ALA A 135 -19.83 -29.62 -23.28
C ALA A 135 -20.26 -31.10 -23.27
N GLN A 136 -21.56 -31.29 -23.07
CA GLN A 136 -22.40 -32.48 -23.24
C GLN A 136 -22.23 -33.62 -22.23
#